data_AF-A0A4V2AUL1-F1
#
_entry.id   AF-A0A4V2AUL1-F1
#
_cell.length_a   1.000
_cell.length_b   1.000
_cell.length_c   1.000
_cell.angle_alpha   90.00
_cell.angle_beta   90.00
_cell.angle_gamma   90.00
#
_symmetry.space_group_name_H-M   'P 1'
#
loop_
_entity.id
_entity.type
_entity.pdbx_description
1 polymer ?
#
loop_
_entity_poly.entity_id
_entity_poly.type
_entity_poly.pdbx_seq_one_letter_code
_entity_poly.pdbx_strand_id
1 'polypeptide(L)'
;MYSIRLRSVSCSNHKKNYMKALRKYAPLWVPLLLVAGFIGYVAYRTRRIPTPRRRWARFDEPDAVPLNATTATALQGIYNIVEGADFFGPDAVLKCSYTVEEEEVVYHLSIFCEKDGTYILSEGKRRGNSILLKGHWRRASEPGTGHVWLVMEEGADTLNDGIKNIQLKGWFGDKDKQPQNSVVLQYHHPLPDVPPLDVIAHRGGSRNVDFLSISENTTGMVKLAAQLGANGIEIDVRMTKDNVPVIFHDSFLSLHTVQGMLYGGLLHNKTLKELKQLELRNEGVIPTLEEILDTALYQTPLEIVWLDMKKECDLE
;
A
#
# COMPACT_ATOMS: atom_id res chain seq x y z
N MET A 1 -4.96 -79.51 -8.69
CA MET A 1 -5.90 -79.13 -7.62
C MET A 1 -5.89 -77.61 -7.53
N TYR A 2 -7.06 -77.00 -7.74
CA TYR A 2 -7.47 -75.59 -7.59
C TYR A 2 -6.71 -74.44 -8.28
N SER A 3 -7.36 -73.89 -9.33
CA SER A 3 -7.18 -72.55 -9.89
C SER A 3 -8.03 -71.54 -9.08
N ILE A 4 -7.43 -70.44 -8.65
CA ILE A 4 -8.12 -69.31 -8.01
C ILE A 4 -8.42 -68.26 -9.09
N ARG A 5 -9.71 -68.02 -9.36
CA ARG A 5 -10.19 -66.89 -10.18
C ARG A 5 -10.38 -65.65 -9.30
N LEU A 6 -9.65 -64.58 -9.58
CA LEU A 6 -9.95 -63.24 -9.09
C LEU A 6 -11.12 -62.67 -9.90
N ARG A 7 -12.24 -62.34 -9.25
CA ARG A 7 -13.32 -61.53 -9.84
C ARG A 7 -12.99 -60.04 -9.67
N SER A 8 -12.91 -59.31 -10.79
CA SER A 8 -12.90 -57.85 -10.79
C SER A 8 -14.26 -57.32 -10.35
N VAL A 9 -14.31 -56.55 -9.26
CA VAL A 9 -15.50 -55.77 -8.88
C VAL A 9 -15.50 -54.48 -9.69
N SER A 10 -16.49 -54.33 -10.57
CA SER A 10 -16.68 -53.15 -11.43
C SER A 10 -17.10 -51.93 -10.60
N CYS A 11 -16.21 -50.94 -10.49
CA CYS A 11 -16.47 -49.65 -9.86
C CYS A 11 -17.07 -48.65 -10.86
N SER A 12 -18.19 -48.99 -11.52
CA SER A 12 -18.80 -48.17 -12.60
C SER A 12 -20.14 -47.52 -12.20
N ASN A 13 -20.86 -48.06 -11.21
CA ASN A 13 -22.26 -47.63 -10.97
C ASN A 13 -22.42 -46.46 -9.99
N HIS A 14 -21.43 -46.16 -9.14
CA HIS A 14 -21.57 -45.06 -8.16
C HIS A 14 -21.38 -43.66 -8.76
N LYS A 15 -20.47 -43.48 -9.74
CA LYS A 15 -20.23 -42.19 -10.40
C LYS A 15 -21.43 -41.70 -11.25
N LYS A 16 -22.18 -42.62 -11.88
CA LYS A 16 -23.32 -42.28 -12.75
C LYS A 16 -24.52 -41.68 -12.00
N ASN A 17 -24.78 -42.12 -10.77
CA ASN A 17 -25.89 -41.61 -9.96
C ASN A 17 -25.61 -40.21 -9.38
N TYR A 18 -24.36 -39.94 -9.00
CA TYR A 18 -23.94 -38.60 -8.52
C TYR A 18 -24.12 -37.52 -9.60
N MET A 19 -23.69 -37.81 -10.83
CA MET A 19 -23.85 -36.89 -11.96
C MET A 19 -25.31 -36.64 -12.36
N LYS A 20 -26.19 -37.63 -12.21
CA LYS A 20 -27.64 -37.46 -12.44
C LYS A 20 -28.30 -36.58 -11.38
N ALA A 21 -27.92 -36.74 -10.11
CA ALA A 21 -28.39 -35.89 -9.02
C ALA A 21 -27.93 -34.43 -9.20
N LEU A 22 -26.65 -34.21 -9.52
CA LEU A 22 -26.11 -32.88 -9.86
C LEU A 22 -26.86 -32.21 -11.01
N ARG A 23 -27.19 -32.96 -12.07
CA ARG A 23 -27.99 -32.45 -13.22
C ARG A 23 -29.42 -32.08 -12.85
N LYS A 24 -30.05 -32.82 -11.93
CA LYS A 24 -31.44 -32.57 -11.48
C LYS A 24 -31.58 -31.25 -10.73
N TYR A 25 -30.54 -30.85 -9.99
CA TYR A 25 -30.52 -29.59 -9.24
C TYR A 25 -29.71 -28.49 -9.92
N ALA A 26 -29.08 -28.75 -11.08
CA ALA A 26 -28.38 -27.74 -11.87
C ALA A 26 -29.16 -26.42 -12.08
N PRO A 27 -30.48 -26.42 -12.37
CA PRO A 27 -31.22 -25.15 -12.50
C PRO A 27 -31.35 -24.35 -11.19
N LEU A 28 -31.08 -24.95 -10.02
CA LEU A 28 -31.04 -24.29 -8.72
C LEU A 28 -29.61 -23.87 -8.32
N TRP A 29 -28.61 -24.71 -8.56
CA TRP A 29 -27.22 -24.43 -8.18
C TRP A 29 -26.51 -23.46 -9.14
N VAL A 30 -26.83 -23.48 -10.43
CA VAL A 30 -26.19 -22.57 -11.40
C VAL A 30 -26.52 -21.10 -11.10
N PRO A 31 -27.79 -20.69 -10.89
CA PRO A 31 -28.10 -19.32 -10.48
C PRO A 31 -27.45 -18.95 -9.15
N LEU A 32 -27.42 -19.88 -8.19
CA LEU A 32 -26.85 -19.63 -6.87
C LEU A 32 -25.32 -19.42 -6.93
N LEU A 33 -24.62 -20.21 -7.74
CA LEU A 33 -23.19 -20.02 -8.02
C LEU A 33 -22.91 -18.73 -8.80
N LEU A 34 -23.78 -18.35 -9.75
CA LEU A 34 -23.66 -17.08 -10.47
C LEU A 34 -23.87 -15.88 -9.54
N VAL A 35 -24.86 -15.94 -8.64
CA VAL A 35 -25.10 -14.90 -7.63
C VAL A 35 -23.95 -14.84 -6.63
N ALA A 36 -23.49 -15.98 -6.12
CA ALA A 36 -22.32 -16.02 -5.21
C ALA A 36 -21.06 -15.49 -5.89
N GLY A 37 -20.82 -15.87 -7.16
CA GLY A 37 -19.71 -15.37 -7.97
C GLY A 37 -19.82 -13.87 -8.25
N PHE A 38 -21.03 -13.37 -8.52
CA PHE A 38 -21.29 -11.94 -8.71
C PHE A 38 -21.07 -11.14 -7.42
N ILE A 39 -21.57 -11.62 -6.28
CA ILE A 39 -21.33 -11.02 -4.96
C ILE A 39 -19.84 -11.01 -4.64
N GLY A 40 -19.13 -12.12 -4.86
CA GLY A 40 -17.69 -12.22 -4.69
C GLY A 40 -16.93 -11.25 -5.59
N TYR A 41 -17.31 -11.14 -6.86
CA TYR A 41 -16.74 -10.21 -7.83
C TYR A 41 -16.98 -8.74 -7.44
N VAL A 42 -18.20 -8.39 -7.00
CA VAL A 42 -18.52 -7.04 -6.52
C VAL A 42 -17.72 -6.72 -5.27
N ALA A 43 -17.73 -7.59 -4.27
CA ALA A 43 -16.95 -7.43 -3.04
C ALA A 43 -15.45 -7.29 -3.33
N TYR A 44 -14.94 -8.01 -4.33
CA TYR A 44 -13.56 -7.93 -4.76
C TYR A 44 -13.24 -6.62 -5.48
N ARG A 45 -14.14 -6.11 -6.34
CA ARG A 45 -14.01 -4.82 -7.03
C ARG A 45 -14.10 -3.63 -6.06
N THR A 46 -14.89 -3.74 -5.01
CA THR A 46 -15.10 -2.66 -4.02
C THR A 46 -14.03 -2.59 -2.93
N ARG A 47 -13.01 -3.47 -2.96
CA ARG A 47 -11.87 -3.40 -2.01
C ARG A 47 -10.94 -2.21 -2.23
N ARG A 48 -11.01 -1.54 -3.39
CA ARG A 48 -10.17 -0.36 -3.65
C ARG A 48 -10.57 0.76 -2.69
N ILE A 49 -9.64 1.17 -1.84
CA ILE A 49 -9.85 2.27 -0.90
C ILE A 49 -9.19 3.54 -1.45
N PRO A 50 -9.98 4.49 -1.99
CA PRO A 50 -9.43 5.69 -2.58
C PRO A 50 -8.71 6.53 -1.53
N THR A 51 -7.63 7.20 -1.93
CA THR A 51 -6.99 8.21 -1.09
C THR A 51 -7.91 9.43 -1.01
N PRO A 52 -8.24 9.92 0.19
CA PRO A 52 -9.07 11.10 0.36
C PRO A 52 -8.45 12.36 -0.28
N ARG A 53 -9.23 13.21 -0.97
CA ARG A 53 -8.72 14.33 -1.82
C ARG A 53 -9.22 15.73 -1.46
N ARG A 54 -9.68 15.96 -0.23
CA ARG A 54 -10.16 17.28 0.21
C ARG A 54 -9.02 18.31 0.33
N ARG A 55 -9.29 19.53 -0.16
CA ARG A 55 -8.42 20.70 0.01
C ARG A 55 -8.46 21.22 1.44
N TRP A 56 -7.34 21.79 1.87
CA TRP A 56 -7.23 22.49 3.14
C TRP A 56 -6.61 23.84 2.85
N ALA A 57 -7.45 24.89 2.77
CA ALA A 57 -7.04 26.21 2.31
C ALA A 57 -5.75 26.69 2.98
N ARG A 58 -5.64 26.60 4.31
CA ARG A 58 -4.45 27.01 5.09
C ARG A 58 -3.14 26.34 4.62
N PHE A 59 -3.19 25.12 4.12
CA PHE A 59 -2.04 24.35 3.61
C PHE A 59 -1.76 24.60 2.13
N ASP A 60 -2.80 24.93 1.37
CA ASP A 60 -2.76 25.13 -0.07
C ASP A 60 -2.46 26.61 -0.43
N GLU A 61 -2.38 27.52 0.56
CA GLU A 61 -1.99 28.93 0.37
C GLU A 61 -0.54 29.06 -0.17
N PRO A 62 -0.24 30.09 -1.00
CA PRO A 62 1.11 30.30 -1.56
C PRO A 62 2.20 30.59 -0.52
N ASP A 63 1.85 31.09 0.66
CA ASP A 63 2.78 31.37 1.77
C ASP A 63 3.10 30.12 2.62
N ALA A 64 2.43 28.98 2.35
CA ALA A 64 2.73 27.69 2.96
C ALA A 64 3.78 26.95 2.12
N VAL A 65 5.02 26.96 2.59
CA VAL A 65 6.18 26.37 1.90
C VAL A 65 6.46 24.95 2.40
N PRO A 66 6.95 24.02 1.56
CA PRO A 66 7.38 22.70 2.01
C PRO A 66 8.36 22.75 3.19
N LEU A 67 8.28 21.77 4.09
CA LEU A 67 9.27 21.66 5.16
C LEU A 67 10.67 21.39 4.58
N ASN A 68 11.69 21.88 5.29
CA ASN A 68 13.08 21.50 5.04
C ASN A 68 13.48 20.28 5.88
N ALA A 69 14.65 19.71 5.56
CA ALA A 69 15.21 18.54 6.24
C ALA A 69 15.24 18.67 7.77
N THR A 70 15.75 19.81 8.25
CA THR A 70 15.94 20.07 9.68
C THR A 70 14.61 20.05 10.41
N THR A 71 13.63 20.80 9.92
CA THR A 71 12.30 20.90 10.54
C THR A 71 11.58 19.56 10.51
N ALA A 72 11.60 18.86 9.37
CA ALA A 72 10.93 17.58 9.22
C ALA A 72 11.55 16.49 10.11
N THR A 73 12.88 16.45 10.20
CA THR A 73 13.61 15.51 11.07
C THR A 73 13.39 15.81 12.54
N ALA A 74 13.26 17.08 12.92
CA ALA A 74 13.04 17.48 14.31
C ALA A 74 11.69 17.02 14.89
N LEU A 75 10.70 16.77 14.02
CA LEU A 75 9.39 16.21 14.38
C LEU A 75 9.41 14.69 14.63
N GLN A 76 10.50 13.98 14.33
CA GLN A 76 10.58 12.55 14.59
C GLN A 76 10.61 12.26 16.09
N GLY A 77 9.89 11.22 16.50
CA GLY A 77 9.87 10.79 17.90
C GLY A 77 8.69 9.89 18.25
N ILE A 78 8.60 9.60 19.54
CA ILE A 78 7.46 8.94 20.15
C ILE A 78 6.54 10.01 20.75
N TYR A 79 5.25 9.84 20.52
CA TYR A 79 4.19 10.76 20.91
C TYR A 79 3.12 10.01 21.71
N ASN A 80 2.56 10.67 22.71
CA ASN A 80 1.30 10.24 23.31
C ASN A 80 0.14 10.97 22.64
N ILE A 81 -0.93 10.24 22.33
CA ILE A 81 -2.18 10.77 21.80
C ILE A 81 -3.08 11.11 22.98
N VAL A 82 -3.20 12.41 23.28
CA VAL A 82 -3.97 12.89 24.45
C VAL A 82 -5.44 13.12 24.12
N GLU A 83 -5.75 13.40 22.86
CA GLU A 83 -7.12 13.43 22.32
C GLU A 83 -7.19 12.53 21.08
N GLY A 84 -8.25 11.74 20.93
CA GLY A 84 -8.41 10.78 19.83
C GLY A 84 -7.84 9.38 20.11
N ALA A 85 -7.36 9.12 21.34
CA ALA A 85 -6.78 7.83 21.73
C ALA A 85 -7.77 6.65 21.61
N ASP A 86 -9.07 6.89 21.77
CA ASP A 86 -10.09 5.85 21.55
C ASP A 86 -10.06 5.31 20.11
N PHE A 87 -9.63 6.12 19.14
CA PHE A 87 -9.53 5.76 17.74
C PHE A 87 -8.14 5.27 17.35
N PHE A 88 -7.08 6.01 17.72
CA PHE A 88 -5.70 5.75 17.29
C PHE A 88 -4.89 4.90 18.29
N GLY A 89 -5.35 4.75 19.52
CA GLY A 89 -4.54 4.24 20.64
C GLY A 89 -3.80 5.38 21.36
N PRO A 90 -3.28 5.13 22.57
CA PRO A 90 -2.63 6.15 23.39
C PRO A 90 -1.22 6.52 22.90
N ASP A 91 -0.54 5.66 22.14
CA ASP A 91 0.81 5.91 21.65
C ASP A 91 0.92 5.97 20.13
N ALA A 92 1.87 6.77 19.65
CA ALA A 92 2.23 6.85 18.25
C ALA A 92 3.72 7.11 18.03
N VAL A 93 4.23 6.63 16.89
CA VAL A 93 5.58 6.88 16.41
C VAL A 93 5.50 7.75 15.16
N LEU A 94 6.15 8.91 15.20
CA LEU A 94 6.30 9.78 14.04
C LEU A 94 7.69 9.56 13.43
N LYS A 95 7.71 9.23 12.14
CA LYS A 95 8.92 9.03 11.34
C LYS A 95 8.90 9.94 10.12
N CYS A 96 10.05 10.52 9.79
CA CYS A 96 10.23 11.34 8.61
C CYS A 96 10.95 10.55 7.53
N SER A 97 10.54 10.77 6.29
CA SER A 97 11.18 10.30 5.06
C SER A 97 11.03 11.37 3.99
N TYR A 98 11.54 11.13 2.79
CA TYR A 98 11.34 12.02 1.66
C TYR A 98 11.14 11.25 0.35
N THR A 99 10.60 11.94 -0.64
CA THR A 99 10.69 11.54 -2.06
C THR A 99 11.18 12.73 -2.87
N VAL A 100 11.70 12.47 -4.07
CA VAL A 100 11.98 13.52 -5.06
C VAL A 100 10.87 13.50 -6.11
N GLU A 101 10.15 14.61 -6.21
CA GLU A 101 9.05 14.82 -7.15
C GLU A 101 9.40 16.02 -8.04
N GLU A 102 9.47 15.83 -9.36
CA GLU A 102 9.79 16.91 -10.30
C GLU A 102 11.06 17.71 -9.91
N GLU A 103 12.12 17.00 -9.51
CA GLU A 103 13.40 17.54 -9.02
C GLU A 103 13.36 18.24 -7.64
N GLU A 104 12.19 18.29 -7.00
CA GLU A 104 12.00 18.88 -5.67
C GLU A 104 11.90 17.81 -4.58
N VAL A 105 12.57 18.05 -3.45
CA VAL A 105 12.51 17.14 -2.30
C VAL A 105 11.23 17.43 -1.50
N VAL A 106 10.37 16.42 -1.41
CA VAL A 106 9.14 16.46 -0.61
C VAL A 106 9.32 15.61 0.63
N TYR A 107 9.23 16.24 1.81
CA TYR A 107 9.30 15.54 3.09
C TYR A 107 7.94 15.00 3.50
N HIS A 108 7.94 13.72 3.86
CA HIS A 108 6.77 12.98 4.31
C HIS A 108 6.91 12.62 5.77
N LEU A 109 5.82 12.72 6.51
CA LEU A 109 5.72 12.39 7.93
C LEU A 109 4.70 11.28 8.07
N SER A 110 5.20 10.07 8.35
CA SER A 110 4.39 8.90 8.65
C SER A 110 4.19 8.79 10.16
N ILE A 111 2.96 8.61 10.62
CA ILE A 111 2.62 8.41 12.03
C ILE A 111 2.03 7.01 12.17
N PHE A 112 2.68 6.14 12.94
CA PHE A 112 2.21 4.80 13.25
C PHE A 112 1.55 4.81 14.62
N CYS A 113 0.28 4.44 14.69
CA CYS A 113 -0.50 4.47 15.93
C CYS A 113 -0.64 3.05 16.50
N GLU A 114 -0.76 2.94 17.83
CA GLU A 114 -0.85 1.65 18.52
C GLU A 114 -2.04 0.79 18.08
N LYS A 115 -3.19 1.42 17.79
CA LYS A 115 -4.45 0.70 17.63
C LYS A 115 -4.74 0.30 16.18
N ASP A 116 -5.18 -0.95 16.01
CA ASP A 116 -5.72 -1.53 14.76
C ASP A 116 -4.76 -1.46 13.54
N GLY A 117 -3.45 -1.29 13.77
CA GLY A 117 -2.49 -1.07 12.68
C GLY A 117 -2.80 0.22 11.90
N THR A 118 -3.28 1.25 12.61
CA THR A 118 -3.61 2.54 12.02
C THR A 118 -2.33 3.33 11.76
N TYR A 119 -2.22 3.91 10.58
CA TYR A 119 -1.11 4.81 10.24
C TYR A 119 -1.63 6.04 9.50
N ILE A 120 -0.89 7.13 9.58
CA ILE A 120 -1.16 8.39 8.91
C ILE A 120 -0.01 8.68 7.97
N LEU A 121 -0.31 9.02 6.73
CA LEU A 121 0.65 9.57 5.77
C LEU A 121 0.33 11.04 5.57
N SER A 122 1.31 11.91 5.79
CA SER A 122 1.15 13.35 5.68
C SER A 122 2.32 14.04 5.03
N GLU A 123 2.01 15.11 4.31
CA GLU A 123 2.97 16.10 3.86
C GLU A 123 3.00 17.26 4.87
N GLY A 124 4.19 17.81 5.08
CA GLY A 124 4.40 18.95 5.96
C GLY A 124 4.67 20.24 5.20
N LYS A 125 4.10 21.34 5.67
CA LYS A 125 4.45 22.71 5.23
C LYS A 125 4.66 23.64 6.42
N ARG A 126 5.55 24.61 6.26
CA ARG A 126 5.73 25.74 7.18
C ARG A 126 4.93 26.95 6.67
N ARG A 127 4.24 27.63 7.56
CA ARG A 127 3.54 28.90 7.28
C ARG A 127 3.71 29.84 8.47
N GLY A 128 4.48 30.91 8.30
CA GLY A 128 4.87 31.77 9.42
C GLY A 128 5.67 30.99 10.47
N ASN A 129 5.20 30.97 11.72
CA ASN A 129 5.77 30.17 12.82
C ASN A 129 5.00 28.85 13.07
N SER A 130 4.02 28.52 12.22
CA SER A 130 3.26 27.28 12.33
C SER A 130 3.79 26.20 11.38
N ILE A 131 3.66 24.95 11.80
CA ILE A 131 3.83 23.78 10.93
C ILE A 131 2.47 23.14 10.70
N LEU A 132 2.17 22.84 9.45
CA LEU A 132 0.92 22.26 8.98
C LEU A 132 1.21 20.87 8.43
N LEU A 133 0.52 19.85 8.94
CA LEU A 133 0.59 18.49 8.40
C LEU A 133 -0.75 18.14 7.78
N LYS A 134 -0.76 17.89 6.47
CA LYS A 134 -1.94 17.49 5.72
C LYS A 134 -1.78 16.05 5.29
N GLY A 135 -2.68 15.19 5.73
CA GLY A 135 -2.57 13.77 5.45
C GLY A 135 -3.90 13.05 5.48
N HIS A 136 -3.76 11.73 5.52
CA HIS A 136 -4.87 10.80 5.65
C HIS A 136 -4.43 9.61 6.50
N TRP A 137 -5.35 9.09 7.32
CA TRP A 137 -5.16 7.84 8.03
C TRP A 137 -5.64 6.66 7.19
N ARG A 138 -5.06 5.49 7.45
CA ARG A 138 -5.44 4.18 6.89
C ARG A 138 -5.29 3.10 7.96
N ARG A 139 -5.96 1.97 7.76
CA ARG A 139 -5.80 0.75 8.57
C ARG A 139 -5.18 -0.35 7.73
N ALA A 140 -4.14 -1.00 8.24
CA ALA A 140 -3.47 -2.08 7.51
C ALA A 140 -4.35 -3.35 7.42
N SER A 141 -5.21 -3.58 8.42
CA SER A 141 -6.00 -4.81 8.58
C SER A 141 -7.41 -4.73 8.02
N GLU A 142 -7.92 -3.54 7.69
CA GLU A 142 -9.31 -3.32 7.31
C GLU A 142 -9.50 -2.10 6.38
N PRO A 143 -10.62 -2.00 5.65
CA PRO A 143 -10.86 -0.95 4.65
C PRO A 143 -11.21 0.42 5.26
N GLY A 144 -10.35 0.96 6.12
CA GLY A 144 -10.50 2.26 6.77
C GLY A 144 -9.63 3.34 6.13
N THR A 145 -10.20 4.52 5.88
CA THR A 145 -9.42 5.72 5.53
C THR A 145 -10.16 7.00 5.90
N GLY A 146 -9.43 8.09 6.08
CA GLY A 146 -10.00 9.42 6.16
C GLY A 146 -8.96 10.51 6.34
N HIS A 147 -9.38 11.76 6.25
CA HIS A 147 -8.47 12.91 6.38
C HIS A 147 -7.91 13.08 7.80
N VAL A 148 -6.68 13.56 7.90
CA VAL A 148 -6.07 14.07 9.13
C VAL A 148 -5.36 15.38 8.81
N TRP A 149 -5.68 16.44 9.55
CA TRP A 149 -4.99 17.72 9.48
C TRP A 149 -4.46 18.06 10.86
N LEU A 150 -3.16 18.31 10.97
CA LEU A 150 -2.50 18.66 12.23
C LEU A 150 -1.78 19.99 12.08
N VAL A 151 -1.67 20.71 13.20
CA VAL A 151 -1.00 21.99 13.30
C VAL A 151 -0.14 22.00 14.55
N MET A 152 1.12 22.40 14.40
CA MET A 152 1.94 22.87 15.51
C MET A 152 1.93 24.40 15.45
N GLU A 153 1.34 25.04 16.45
CA GLU A 153 1.39 26.51 16.58
C GLU A 153 2.69 26.92 17.28
N GLU A 154 3.29 28.04 16.85
CA GLU A 154 4.51 28.63 17.44
C GLU A 154 5.73 27.67 17.55
N GLY A 155 5.84 26.74 16.60
CA GLY A 155 6.74 25.60 16.69
C GLY A 155 7.96 25.63 15.79
N ALA A 156 7.92 26.41 14.72
CA ALA A 156 8.89 26.27 13.65
C ALA A 156 10.27 26.85 14.03
N ASP A 157 10.30 27.89 14.86
CA ASP A 157 11.55 28.48 15.35
C ASP A 157 12.05 27.77 16.62
N THR A 158 11.15 27.32 17.48
CA THR A 158 11.49 26.61 18.74
C THR A 158 12.12 25.24 18.51
N LEU A 159 11.78 24.56 17.41
CA LEU A 159 12.44 23.33 16.98
C LEU A 159 13.93 23.53 16.67
N ASN A 160 14.33 24.71 16.19
CA ASN A 160 15.73 25.02 15.88
C ASN A 160 16.56 25.30 17.14
N ASP A 161 15.89 25.73 18.22
CA ASP A 161 16.53 26.07 19.50
C ASP A 161 16.72 24.85 20.44
N GLY A 162 16.33 23.65 19.99
CA GLY A 162 16.53 22.40 20.73
C GLY A 162 15.51 22.13 21.86
N ILE A 163 14.53 23.01 22.05
CA ILE A 163 13.45 22.82 23.04
C ILE A 163 12.33 21.99 22.42
N LYS A 164 12.23 20.71 22.80
CA LYS A 164 11.20 19.79 22.28
C LYS A 164 9.92 19.79 23.13
N ASN A 165 9.20 20.91 23.16
CA ASN A 165 7.79 20.92 23.59
C ASN A 165 6.88 20.88 22.36
N ILE A 166 6.90 19.76 21.65
CA ILE A 166 6.17 19.62 20.39
C ILE A 166 4.76 19.12 20.69
N GLN A 167 3.76 19.87 20.22
CA GLN A 167 2.36 19.49 20.29
C GLN A 167 1.69 19.69 18.94
N LEU A 168 1.15 18.62 18.37
CA LEU A 168 0.41 18.61 17.11
C LEU A 168 -1.08 18.50 17.42
N LYS A 169 -1.82 19.57 17.14
CA LYS A 169 -3.27 19.65 17.36
C LYS A 169 -4.00 19.65 16.03
N GLY A 170 -5.12 18.97 15.95
CA GLY A 170 -5.99 19.14 14.80
C GLY A 170 -7.16 18.20 14.77
N TRP A 171 -7.51 17.76 13.57
CA TRP A 171 -8.75 17.04 13.34
C TRP A 171 -8.58 15.88 12.38
N PHE A 172 -9.37 14.83 12.59
CA PHE A 172 -9.53 13.74 11.65
C PHE A 172 -10.99 13.50 11.27
N GLY A 173 -11.20 12.85 10.13
CA GLY A 173 -12.52 12.54 9.57
C GLY A 173 -12.58 11.14 8.97
N ASP A 174 -13.75 10.76 8.49
CA ASP A 174 -14.00 9.48 7.81
C ASP A 174 -14.14 9.70 6.30
N LYS A 175 -13.36 8.97 5.49
CA LYS A 175 -13.30 9.10 4.03
C LYS A 175 -13.02 10.55 3.61
N ASP A 176 -13.73 11.05 2.59
CA ASP A 176 -13.65 12.44 2.09
C ASP A 176 -14.46 13.47 2.90
N LYS A 177 -15.05 13.05 4.03
CA LYS A 177 -15.78 13.98 4.90
C LYS A 177 -14.81 14.99 5.52
N GLN A 178 -15.33 16.16 5.84
CA GLN A 178 -14.56 17.16 6.57
C GLN A 178 -14.12 16.60 7.94
N PRO A 179 -12.84 16.75 8.32
CA PRO A 179 -12.39 16.45 9.67
C PRO A 179 -13.19 17.22 10.72
N GLN A 180 -13.68 16.51 11.72
CA GLN A 180 -14.48 17.07 12.82
C GLN A 180 -14.08 16.50 14.19
N ASN A 181 -13.45 15.32 14.21
CA ASN A 181 -13.02 14.69 15.45
C ASN A 181 -11.66 15.25 15.86
N SER A 182 -11.50 15.65 17.12
CA SER A 182 -10.24 16.21 17.61
C SER A 182 -9.18 15.12 17.77
N VAL A 183 -7.93 15.49 17.46
CA VAL A 183 -6.76 14.67 17.75
C VAL A 183 -5.62 15.58 18.21
N VAL A 184 -4.92 15.16 19.26
CA VAL A 184 -3.78 15.89 19.81
C VAL A 184 -2.67 14.92 20.13
N LEU A 185 -1.51 15.12 19.51
CA LEU A 185 -0.28 14.36 19.75
C LEU A 185 0.69 15.23 20.54
N GLN A 186 1.10 14.74 21.71
CA GLN A 186 2.10 15.36 22.56
C GLN A 186 3.41 14.59 22.41
N TYR A 187 4.49 15.27 22.05
CA TYR A 187 5.81 14.65 22.00
C TYR A 187 6.23 14.18 23.39
N HIS A 188 6.75 12.96 23.44
CA HIS A 188 7.16 12.29 24.65
C HIS A 188 8.70 12.19 24.71
N HIS A 189 9.31 11.44 23.79
CA HIS A 189 10.78 11.26 23.75
C HIS A 189 11.27 10.92 22.33
N PRO A 190 12.58 11.03 22.02
CA PRO A 190 13.08 10.73 20.69
C PRO A 190 12.97 9.24 20.37
N LEU A 191 13.08 8.90 19.07
CA LEU A 191 13.32 7.51 18.67
C LEU A 191 14.63 7.00 19.32
N PRO A 192 14.72 5.71 19.65
CA PRO A 192 15.96 5.14 20.19
C PRO A 192 17.14 5.36 19.23
N ASP A 193 18.28 5.77 19.78
CA ASP A 193 19.54 5.89 19.04
C ASP A 193 20.22 4.53 18.95
N VAL A 194 19.67 3.68 18.09
CA VAL A 194 20.18 2.33 17.80
C VAL A 194 20.38 2.20 16.29
N PRO A 195 21.27 1.29 15.83
CA PRO A 195 21.40 1.01 14.42
C PRO A 195 20.02 0.75 13.79
N PRO A 196 19.73 1.35 12.63
CA PRO A 196 18.43 1.17 12.00
C PRO A 196 18.21 -0.31 11.66
N LEU A 197 16.99 -0.79 11.91
CA LEU A 197 16.57 -2.10 11.44
C LEU A 197 16.31 -2.04 9.94
N ASP A 198 16.70 -3.08 9.23
CA ASP A 198 16.30 -3.26 7.84
C ASP A 198 14.81 -3.60 7.75
N VAL A 199 14.04 -2.65 7.24
CA VAL A 199 12.62 -2.75 6.95
C VAL A 199 12.46 -2.84 5.43
N ILE A 200 12.37 -4.07 4.94
CA ILE A 200 12.27 -4.36 3.51
C ILE A 200 10.81 -4.51 3.11
N ALA A 201 10.35 -3.64 2.22
CA ALA A 201 8.98 -3.60 1.72
C ALA A 201 8.77 -4.66 0.62
N HIS A 202 8.07 -5.75 0.96
CA HIS A 202 7.74 -6.84 0.03
C HIS A 202 6.87 -6.34 -1.14
N ARG A 203 7.29 -6.66 -2.37
CA ARG A 203 6.72 -6.19 -3.66
C ARG A 203 6.65 -4.68 -3.79
N GLY A 204 7.67 -4.01 -3.27
CA GLY A 204 7.73 -2.56 -3.13
C GLY A 204 6.83 -1.99 -2.03
N GLY A 205 6.10 -2.81 -1.25
CA GLY A 205 5.42 -2.35 -0.03
C GLY A 205 4.05 -2.95 0.26
N SER A 206 3.41 -3.62 -0.69
CA SER A 206 2.06 -4.19 -0.50
C SER A 206 1.69 -5.16 -1.60
N ARG A 207 0.56 -5.87 -1.41
CA ARG A 207 -0.07 -6.73 -2.40
C ARG A 207 -1.32 -6.07 -2.97
N ASN A 208 -1.71 -6.45 -4.19
CA ASN A 208 -2.95 -6.00 -4.83
C ASN A 208 -4.25 -6.35 -4.07
N VAL A 209 -4.18 -7.23 -3.07
CA VAL A 209 -5.31 -7.62 -2.20
C VAL A 209 -5.44 -6.76 -0.94
N ASP A 210 -4.42 -5.96 -0.62
CA ASP A 210 -4.40 -5.06 0.52
C ASP A 210 -5.17 -3.77 0.18
N PHE A 211 -5.45 -2.93 1.19
CA PHE A 211 -6.34 -1.78 1.08
C PHE A 211 -5.65 -0.49 0.56
N LEU A 212 -4.64 -0.62 -0.30
CA LEU A 212 -3.92 0.52 -0.90
C LEU A 212 -4.49 0.91 -2.27
N SER A 213 -4.25 2.16 -2.67
CA SER A 213 -4.71 2.73 -3.94
C SER A 213 -3.75 2.54 -5.11
N ILE A 214 -2.54 2.03 -4.84
CA ILE A 214 -1.44 1.84 -5.79
C ILE A 214 -1.17 0.34 -5.92
N SER A 215 -0.80 -0.13 -7.12
CA SER A 215 -0.52 -1.54 -7.36
C SER A 215 0.87 -1.93 -6.84
N GLU A 216 1.00 -3.18 -6.39
CA GLU A 216 2.29 -3.77 -6.06
C GLU A 216 3.29 -3.65 -7.22
N ASN A 217 4.60 -3.65 -6.93
CA ASN A 217 5.64 -3.65 -7.96
C ASN A 217 5.56 -2.49 -8.97
N THR A 218 5.12 -1.31 -8.51
CA THR A 218 5.11 -0.07 -9.31
C THR A 218 6.07 0.96 -8.74
N THR A 219 6.50 1.91 -9.57
CA THR A 219 7.33 3.05 -9.12
C THR A 219 6.62 3.88 -8.05
N GLY A 220 5.30 4.07 -8.19
CA GLY A 220 4.47 4.70 -7.15
C GLY A 220 4.46 3.93 -5.82
N MET A 221 4.50 2.60 -5.87
CA MET A 221 4.57 1.76 -4.67
C MET A 221 5.94 1.88 -3.98
N VAL A 222 7.03 1.91 -4.76
CA VAL A 222 8.39 2.17 -4.25
C VAL A 222 8.45 3.48 -3.47
N LYS A 223 7.90 4.56 -4.04
CA LYS A 223 7.78 5.85 -3.35
C LYS A 223 6.94 5.74 -2.08
N LEU A 224 5.81 5.04 -2.13
CA LEU A 224 4.96 4.84 -0.95
C LEU A 224 5.66 4.05 0.16
N ALA A 225 6.45 3.03 -0.16
CA ALA A 225 7.26 2.32 0.84
C ALA A 225 8.27 3.25 1.52
N ALA A 226 8.95 4.10 0.75
CA ALA A 226 9.83 5.11 1.32
C ALA A 226 9.06 6.09 2.22
N GLN A 227 7.87 6.54 1.82
CA GLN A 227 7.01 7.41 2.63
C GLN A 227 6.58 6.75 3.95
N LEU A 228 6.38 5.43 3.96
CA LEU A 228 6.10 4.62 5.14
C LEU A 228 7.35 4.29 5.96
N GLY A 229 8.53 4.83 5.61
CA GLY A 229 9.75 4.68 6.38
C GLY A 229 10.47 3.34 6.18
N ALA A 230 10.15 2.58 5.12
CA ALA A 230 10.99 1.46 4.70
C ALA A 230 12.36 1.98 4.24
N ASN A 231 13.43 1.23 4.53
CA ASN A 231 14.78 1.51 4.04
C ASN A 231 15.23 0.51 2.94
N GLY A 232 14.40 -0.49 2.65
CA GLY A 232 14.59 -1.39 1.54
C GLY A 232 13.30 -1.78 0.85
N ILE A 233 13.42 -2.31 -0.37
CA ILE A 233 12.31 -2.92 -1.12
C ILE A 233 12.73 -4.30 -1.62
N GLU A 234 11.77 -5.21 -1.70
CA GLU A 234 11.87 -6.43 -2.48
C GLU A 234 10.99 -6.29 -3.72
N ILE A 235 11.47 -6.74 -4.88
CA ILE A 235 10.79 -6.62 -6.17
C ILE A 235 10.93 -7.90 -7.01
N ASP A 236 9.84 -8.25 -7.69
CA ASP A 236 9.76 -9.50 -8.46
C ASP A 236 10.18 -9.28 -9.92
N VAL A 237 11.34 -9.80 -10.34
CA VAL A 237 11.88 -9.61 -11.69
C VAL A 237 11.45 -10.74 -12.62
N ARG A 238 10.89 -10.39 -13.78
CA ARG A 238 10.52 -11.32 -14.88
C ARG A 238 11.04 -10.84 -16.23
N MET A 239 11.15 -11.77 -17.18
CA MET A 239 11.60 -11.48 -18.54
C MET A 239 10.44 -11.44 -19.53
N THR A 240 10.39 -10.40 -20.37
CA THR A 240 9.46 -10.31 -21.50
C THR A 240 9.92 -11.14 -22.70
N LYS A 241 9.04 -11.29 -23.70
CA LYS A 241 9.33 -11.98 -24.97
C LYS A 241 10.52 -11.38 -25.74
N ASP A 242 10.67 -10.06 -25.63
CA ASP A 242 11.73 -9.28 -26.25
C ASP A 242 12.95 -9.07 -25.32
N ASN A 243 13.09 -9.91 -24.28
CA ASN A 243 14.21 -9.95 -23.35
C ASN A 243 14.45 -8.65 -22.58
N VAL A 244 13.38 -7.96 -22.20
CA VAL A 244 13.43 -6.81 -21.28
C VAL A 244 13.03 -7.26 -19.88
N PRO A 245 13.82 -6.98 -18.83
CA PRO A 245 13.41 -7.23 -17.45
C PRO A 245 12.32 -6.26 -17.01
N VAL A 246 11.21 -6.81 -16.52
CA VAL A 246 10.07 -6.07 -15.97
C VAL A 246 9.75 -6.52 -14.55
N ILE A 247 9.11 -5.67 -13.77
CA ILE A 247 8.75 -6.00 -12.39
C ILE A 247 7.29 -6.45 -12.31
N PHE A 248 7.09 -7.71 -11.96
CA PHE A 248 5.77 -8.32 -11.87
C PHE A 248 5.81 -9.67 -11.15
N HIS A 249 4.92 -9.89 -10.17
CA HIS A 249 4.95 -11.10 -9.35
C HIS A 249 4.51 -12.37 -10.10
N ASP A 250 3.32 -12.37 -10.71
CA ASP A 250 2.70 -13.59 -11.25
C ASP A 250 3.24 -13.98 -12.63
N SER A 251 3.24 -15.28 -12.98
CA SER A 251 3.66 -15.74 -14.31
C SER A 251 2.66 -15.37 -15.43
N PHE A 252 1.43 -14.96 -15.07
CA PHE A 252 0.36 -14.62 -15.99
C PHE A 252 -0.39 -13.34 -15.59
N LEU A 253 -1.01 -12.70 -16.57
CA LEU A 253 -1.83 -11.52 -16.38
C LEU A 253 -3.25 -11.94 -15.98
N SER A 254 -3.80 -11.34 -14.92
CA SER A 254 -5.10 -11.73 -14.36
C SER A 254 -5.91 -10.54 -13.86
N LEU A 255 -7.15 -10.80 -13.44
CA LEU A 255 -8.03 -9.81 -12.82
C LEU A 255 -7.47 -9.26 -11.49
N HIS A 256 -6.50 -9.97 -10.89
CA HIS A 256 -5.84 -9.55 -9.66
C HIS A 256 -4.73 -8.53 -9.88
N THR A 257 -4.20 -8.43 -11.10
CA THR A 257 -3.03 -7.62 -11.42
C THR A 257 -3.31 -6.56 -12.47
N VAL A 258 -4.20 -6.82 -13.43
CA VAL A 258 -4.47 -5.95 -14.58
C VAL A 258 -5.95 -5.55 -14.64
N GLN A 259 -6.21 -4.29 -14.93
CA GLN A 259 -7.57 -3.75 -15.03
C GLN A 259 -8.34 -4.35 -16.21
N GLY A 260 -9.58 -4.78 -15.95
CA GLY A 260 -10.49 -5.24 -17.00
C GLY A 260 -10.15 -6.59 -17.64
N MET A 261 -9.12 -7.29 -17.15
CA MET A 261 -8.63 -8.52 -17.74
C MET A 261 -8.98 -9.72 -16.87
N LEU A 262 -9.73 -10.70 -17.39
CA LEU A 262 -9.97 -11.95 -16.63
C LEU A 262 -8.72 -12.84 -16.65
N TYR A 263 -8.13 -13.02 -17.82
CA TYR A 263 -6.89 -13.73 -18.07
C TYR A 263 -6.22 -13.17 -19.34
N GLY A 264 -4.93 -12.84 -19.26
CA GLY A 264 -4.17 -12.24 -20.37
C GLY A 264 -3.05 -13.11 -20.93
N GLY A 265 -2.94 -14.37 -20.48
CA GLY A 265 -1.84 -15.26 -20.86
C GLY A 265 -0.57 -15.06 -20.02
N LEU A 266 0.47 -15.81 -20.37
CA LEU A 266 1.78 -15.74 -19.71
C LEU A 266 2.48 -14.42 -20.05
N LEU A 267 3.09 -13.79 -19.03
CA LEU A 267 3.83 -12.54 -19.20
C LEU A 267 5.00 -12.70 -20.16
N HIS A 268 5.74 -13.81 -20.07
CA HIS A 268 6.90 -14.10 -20.93
C HIS A 268 6.54 -14.16 -22.43
N ASN A 269 5.27 -14.32 -22.79
CA ASN A 269 4.82 -14.30 -24.19
C ASN A 269 4.49 -12.89 -24.72
N LYS A 270 4.65 -11.84 -23.90
CA LYS A 270 4.36 -10.44 -24.25
C LYS A 270 5.65 -9.64 -24.42
N THR A 271 5.67 -8.73 -25.38
CA THR A 271 6.72 -7.72 -25.54
C THR A 271 6.54 -6.60 -24.50
N LEU A 272 7.60 -5.86 -24.20
CA LEU A 272 7.52 -4.68 -23.33
C LEU A 272 6.44 -3.70 -23.82
N LYS A 273 6.39 -3.45 -25.14
CA LYS A 273 5.43 -2.54 -25.76
C LYS A 273 3.98 -2.96 -25.50
N GLU A 274 3.68 -4.26 -25.56
CA GLU A 274 2.34 -4.77 -25.25
C GLU A 274 2.03 -4.63 -23.75
N LEU A 275 2.99 -4.91 -22.88
CA LEU A 275 2.80 -4.81 -21.42
C LEU A 275 2.60 -3.36 -20.96
N LYS A 276 3.30 -2.40 -21.55
CA LYS A 276 3.18 -0.97 -21.25
C LYS A 276 1.82 -0.37 -21.62
N GLN A 277 1.02 -1.05 -22.43
CA GLN A 277 -0.35 -0.64 -22.77
C GLN A 277 -1.37 -1.11 -21.73
N LEU A 278 -0.97 -1.93 -20.76
CA LEU A 278 -1.85 -2.47 -19.73
C LEU A 278 -1.87 -1.56 -18.51
N GLU A 279 -3.06 -1.14 -18.11
CA GLU A 279 -3.27 -0.52 -16.81
C GLU A 279 -3.32 -1.61 -15.74
N LEU A 280 -2.55 -1.42 -14.67
CA LEU A 280 -2.61 -2.30 -13.52
C LEU A 280 -3.97 -2.16 -12.81
N ARG A 281 -4.28 -3.14 -11.97
CA ARG A 281 -5.56 -3.20 -11.24
C ARG A 281 -5.80 -1.94 -10.42
N ASN A 282 -4.77 -1.49 -9.74
CA ASN A 282 -4.71 -0.19 -9.10
C ASN A 282 -3.83 0.74 -9.96
N GLU A 283 -3.70 2.01 -9.59
CA GLU A 283 -2.98 3.00 -10.40
C GLU A 283 -1.56 2.54 -10.78
N GLY A 284 -1.19 2.77 -12.05
CA GLY A 284 0.14 2.47 -12.59
C GLY A 284 0.15 1.55 -13.81
N VAL A 285 1.36 1.29 -14.30
CA VAL A 285 1.68 0.38 -15.40
C VAL A 285 2.80 -0.56 -14.95
N ILE A 286 2.99 -1.67 -15.66
CA ILE A 286 4.11 -2.58 -15.41
C ILE A 286 5.42 -1.84 -15.69
N PRO A 287 6.32 -1.67 -14.70
CA PRO A 287 7.58 -1.00 -14.92
C PRO A 287 8.67 -1.95 -15.41
N THR A 288 9.69 -1.41 -16.05
CA THR A 288 10.96 -2.12 -16.27
C THR A 288 11.75 -2.17 -14.97
N LEU A 289 12.75 -3.06 -14.90
CA LEU A 289 13.71 -3.04 -13.80
C LEU A 289 14.45 -1.70 -13.72
N GLU A 290 14.83 -1.13 -14.86
CA GLU A 290 15.49 0.19 -14.95
C GLU A 290 14.65 1.30 -14.30
N GLU A 291 13.37 1.43 -14.66
CA GLU A 291 12.49 2.46 -14.08
C GLU A 291 12.34 2.34 -12.56
N ILE A 292 12.32 1.10 -12.03
CA ILE A 292 12.23 0.85 -10.60
C ILE A 292 13.54 1.19 -9.89
N LEU A 293 14.68 0.81 -10.47
CA LEU A 293 16.00 1.15 -9.91
C LEU A 293 16.24 2.66 -9.95
N ASP A 294 15.86 3.34 -11.03
CA ASP A 294 15.95 4.80 -11.13
C ASP A 294 15.07 5.48 -10.08
N THR A 295 13.85 4.97 -9.88
CA THR A 295 12.97 5.49 -8.83
C THR A 295 13.58 5.29 -7.44
N ALA A 296 14.10 4.11 -7.13
CA ALA A 296 14.72 3.82 -5.85
C ALA A 296 15.97 4.70 -5.60
N LEU A 297 16.87 4.78 -6.58
CA LEU A 297 18.16 5.47 -6.45
C LEU A 297 18.05 6.99 -6.43
N TYR A 298 17.16 7.56 -7.26
CA TYR A 298 17.14 9.01 -7.49
C TYR A 298 15.92 9.71 -6.89
N GLN A 299 14.88 8.97 -6.49
CA GLN A 299 13.62 9.55 -6.04
C GLN A 299 13.23 9.17 -4.62
N THR A 300 14.05 8.38 -3.91
CA THR A 300 13.77 7.92 -2.54
C THR A 300 15.05 7.81 -1.71
N PRO A 301 14.94 7.75 -0.36
CA PRO A 301 16.05 7.40 0.53
C PRO A 301 16.32 5.89 0.66
N LEU A 302 15.74 5.03 -0.18
CA LEU A 302 15.92 3.58 -0.05
C LEU A 302 17.39 3.18 -0.26
N GLU A 303 17.88 2.27 0.58
CA GLU A 303 19.28 1.82 0.59
C GLU A 303 19.42 0.38 0.08
N ILE A 304 18.35 -0.41 0.15
CA ILE A 304 18.36 -1.84 -0.18
C ILE A 304 17.33 -2.14 -1.27
N VAL A 305 17.77 -2.86 -2.31
CA VAL A 305 16.88 -3.47 -3.31
C VAL A 305 17.16 -4.96 -3.37
N TRP A 306 16.20 -5.77 -2.95
CA TRP A 306 16.22 -7.23 -3.11
C TRP A 306 15.51 -7.61 -4.41
N LEU A 307 16.28 -8.12 -5.37
CA LEU A 307 15.77 -8.69 -6.61
C LEU A 307 15.34 -10.14 -6.40
N ASP A 308 14.03 -10.40 -6.41
CA ASP A 308 13.50 -11.77 -6.46
C ASP A 308 13.33 -12.20 -7.92
N MET A 309 14.28 -13.00 -8.41
CA MET A 309 14.30 -13.49 -9.78
C MET A 309 13.28 -14.63 -9.96
N LYS A 310 12.18 -14.35 -10.66
CA LYS A 310 11.13 -15.34 -10.91
C LYS A 310 11.45 -16.23 -12.11
N LYS A 311 11.00 -17.48 -12.09
CA LYS A 311 11.12 -18.37 -13.25
C LYS A 311 10.01 -18.08 -14.25
N GLU A 312 10.23 -18.42 -15.52
CA GLU A 312 9.24 -18.23 -16.59
C GLU A 312 7.92 -19.00 -16.33
N CYS A 313 7.99 -20.13 -15.63
CA CYS A 313 6.86 -21.00 -15.30
C CYS A 313 6.77 -21.26 -13.80
N ASP A 314 6.42 -20.24 -13.01
CA ASP A 314 6.01 -20.46 -11.61
C ASP A 314 4.55 -20.94 -11.60
N LEU A 315 4.35 -22.24 -11.83
CA LEU A 315 3.11 -22.96 -11.52
C LEU A 315 3.35 -24.09 -10.50
N GLU A 316 4.53 -24.12 -9.86
CA GLU A 316 4.91 -25.06 -8.81
C GLU A 316 4.55 -24.55 -7.42
#